data_AF-A0A955ZDM8-F1
#
_entry.id   AF-A0A955ZDM8-F1
#
_cell.length_a   1.000
_cell.length_b   1.000
_cell.length_c   1.000
_cell.angle_alpha   90.00
_cell.angle_beta   90.00
_cell.angle_gamma   90.00
#
_symmetry.space_group_name_H-M   'P 1'
#
loop_
_entity.id
_entity.type
_entity.pdbx_description
1 polymer ?
#
loop_
_entity_poly.entity_id
_entity_poly.type
_entity_poly.pdbx_seq_one_letter_code
_entity_poly.pdbx_strand_id
1 'polypeptide(L)'
;MEPTHLLSRLNAPRWLWLLGTITALLTMSSAARAQTKLTPFDPTKHGFDFVNDFNNDVIKNIDFRTGGLCGGMSYAALDYYLAKRPVPRQKYRPANGTPLQSYIYNRQVTSLVPNATKWAELGTNPGGARNAEFFSWGLSSEFANLRAIIDTGRPAPLGLQAVEGTSHQVLAIGYKRSSAGALQEIYLYDPNFTNERITLRPNASKKWYEYVGKYDSAKPNKYRWRTYFVDKSYKPKTPVSVPAPNYPDNGTIRELVIHFATGADDLRGKNDNVNLIVHLRDGKKITRNNINLGARWLSNYTESALVSLPPIRKADIAAVELTTTFSGGIGGDNWDVGSIVVDYQHSRTALSRLIASSSFFRFTGSKRSLKIPLPSSAPAALPGQVTTLTLVIKTGNDDLRGNNDNVNAVIHYRNGTSQRVDNLNQRQRWADGSQHVVRLPLKAPVDRSAIVGVTLQTTFSGGMGGDNWNLNELTAIPAWDTKATPYSKKAGSPLYRFTASKRSYKLSW
;
A
#
# COMPACT_ATOMS: atom_id res chain seq x y z
N MET A 1 -59.74 -4.45 -81.67
CA MET A 1 -59.21 -4.81 -82.99
C MET A 1 -57.70 -4.70 -82.90
N GLU A 2 -57.01 -5.83 -82.80
CA GLU A 2 -55.62 -5.91 -83.31
C GLU A 2 -55.69 -5.85 -84.85
N PRO A 3 -54.63 -5.45 -85.61
CA PRO A 3 -53.35 -6.17 -85.55
C PRO A 3 -52.04 -5.42 -85.99
N THR A 4 -50.91 -6.06 -85.66
CA THR A 4 -49.61 -6.22 -86.39
C THR A 4 -49.18 -5.25 -87.52
N HIS A 5 -47.91 -4.81 -87.52
CA HIS A 5 -46.84 -5.36 -88.39
C HIS A 5 -45.47 -4.66 -88.25
N LEU A 6 -44.45 -5.44 -88.60
CA LEU A 6 -43.01 -5.27 -88.45
C LEU A 6 -42.34 -4.78 -89.77
N LEU A 7 -41.13 -4.19 -89.65
CA LEU A 7 -40.02 -4.05 -90.61
C LEU A 7 -39.99 -2.83 -91.56
N SER A 8 -38.94 -1.99 -91.47
CA SER A 8 -37.71 -2.13 -92.28
C SER A 8 -36.67 -1.00 -92.08
N ARG A 9 -35.44 -1.41 -91.70
CA ARG A 9 -34.09 -1.07 -92.24
C ARG A 9 -33.56 0.39 -92.36
N LEU A 10 -32.46 0.59 -91.61
CA LEU A 10 -31.09 0.99 -92.03
C LEU A 10 -30.61 2.46 -91.95
N ASN A 11 -29.50 2.58 -91.20
CA ASN A 11 -28.28 3.41 -91.37
C ASN A 11 -28.13 4.77 -90.64
N ALA A 12 -27.46 4.69 -89.48
CA ALA A 12 -26.33 5.47 -88.89
C ALA A 12 -25.98 6.90 -89.41
N PRO A 13 -25.31 7.80 -88.63
CA PRO A 13 -24.40 7.50 -87.51
C PRO A 13 -24.41 8.46 -86.29
N ARG A 14 -23.83 7.95 -85.19
CA ARG A 14 -23.03 8.61 -84.12
C ARG A 14 -23.62 9.89 -83.46
N TRP A 15 -23.68 9.92 -82.13
CA TRP A 15 -22.97 10.83 -81.21
C TRP A 15 -23.23 10.40 -79.74
N LEU A 16 -22.21 10.63 -78.91
CA LEU A 16 -22.04 10.18 -77.52
C LEU A 16 -23.22 10.55 -76.59
N TRP A 17 -23.71 9.58 -75.81
CA TRP A 17 -24.32 9.86 -74.51
C TRP A 17 -23.27 9.70 -73.42
N LEU A 18 -22.96 10.80 -72.72
CA LEU A 18 -22.26 10.80 -71.44
C LEU A 18 -23.10 10.03 -70.42
N LEU A 19 -22.64 8.86 -69.98
CA LEU A 19 -23.04 8.26 -68.71
C LEU A 19 -21.84 8.35 -67.77
N GLY A 20 -21.88 9.37 -66.90
CA GLY A 20 -20.93 9.52 -65.82
C GLY A 20 -21.18 8.47 -64.75
N THR A 21 -20.36 7.42 -64.73
CA THR A 21 -20.14 6.61 -63.52
C THR A 21 -18.99 7.23 -62.74
N ILE A 22 -19.33 8.06 -61.74
CA ILE A 22 -18.39 8.42 -60.68
C ILE A 22 -18.35 7.23 -59.72
N THR A 23 -17.32 6.39 -59.86
CA THR A 23 -16.99 5.40 -58.84
C THR A 23 -16.29 6.15 -57.71
N ALA A 24 -17.05 6.63 -56.73
CA ALA A 24 -16.49 7.14 -55.48
C ALA A 24 -15.90 5.96 -54.71
N LEU A 25 -14.58 5.74 -54.81
CA LEU A 25 -13.85 4.93 -53.84
C LEU A 25 -13.90 5.68 -52.51
N LEU A 26 -14.88 5.33 -51.67
CA LEU A 26 -14.85 5.62 -50.24
C LEU A 26 -13.73 4.77 -49.63
N THR A 27 -12.51 5.31 -49.63
CA THR A 27 -11.46 4.85 -48.73
C THR A 27 -11.91 5.21 -47.31
N MET A 28 -12.66 4.31 -46.68
CA MET A 28 -12.82 4.36 -45.23
C MET A 28 -11.43 4.12 -44.63
N SER A 29 -10.70 5.21 -44.38
CA SER A 29 -9.52 5.19 -43.53
C SER A 29 -10.00 4.81 -42.14
N SER A 30 -10.04 3.51 -41.85
CA SER A 30 -10.24 3.02 -40.50
C SER A 30 -9.06 3.56 -39.70
N ALA A 31 -9.30 4.58 -38.88
CA ALA A 31 -8.31 5.10 -37.95
C ALA A 31 -7.73 3.90 -37.21
N ALA A 32 -6.46 3.59 -37.50
CA ALA A 32 -5.85 2.35 -37.10
C ALA A 32 -5.76 2.32 -35.56
N ARG A 33 -6.69 1.63 -34.92
CA ARG A 33 -6.84 1.66 -33.46
C ARG A 33 -5.71 0.88 -32.81
N ALA A 34 -5.16 1.46 -31.75
CA ALA A 34 -4.23 0.76 -30.86
C ALA A 34 -4.86 -0.53 -30.32
N GLN A 35 -4.08 -1.59 -30.23
CA GLN A 35 -4.51 -2.89 -29.73
C GLN A 35 -4.05 -3.07 -28.29
N THR A 36 -5.00 -3.39 -27.40
CA THR A 36 -4.75 -3.72 -26.00
C THR A 36 -4.91 -5.22 -25.78
N LYS A 37 -3.95 -5.83 -25.07
CA LYS A 37 -4.03 -7.21 -24.58
C LYS A 37 -3.87 -7.20 -23.06
N LEU A 38 -4.83 -7.78 -22.36
CA LEU A 38 -4.79 -7.98 -20.91
C LEU A 38 -4.87 -9.49 -20.61
N THR A 39 -4.20 -9.88 -19.53
CA THR A 39 -4.38 -11.18 -18.89
C THR A 39 -5.59 -11.12 -17.95
N PRO A 40 -6.16 -12.26 -17.51
CA PRO A 40 -7.21 -12.28 -16.49
C PRO A 40 -6.74 -11.86 -15.08
N PHE A 41 -5.46 -11.55 -14.88
CA PHE A 41 -4.96 -11.11 -13.57
C PHE A 41 -5.49 -9.70 -13.24
N ASP A 42 -6.35 -9.63 -12.23
CA ASP A 42 -6.88 -8.40 -11.66
C ASP A 42 -6.13 -8.04 -10.35
N PRO A 43 -5.42 -6.89 -10.29
CA PRO A 43 -4.73 -6.43 -9.08
C PRO A 43 -5.61 -6.39 -7.82
N THR A 44 -6.90 -6.09 -7.95
CA THR A 44 -7.84 -6.03 -6.81
C THR A 44 -8.20 -7.41 -6.26
N LYS A 45 -8.08 -8.45 -7.09
CA LYS A 45 -8.43 -9.83 -6.74
C LYS A 45 -7.21 -10.74 -6.54
N HIS A 46 -6.07 -10.42 -7.12
CA HIS A 46 -4.92 -11.31 -7.09
C HIS A 46 -3.69 -10.65 -6.46
N GLY A 47 -3.72 -9.33 -6.26
CA GLY A 47 -2.71 -8.60 -5.50
C GLY A 47 -2.93 -8.67 -3.99
N PHE A 48 -1.88 -8.36 -3.22
CA PHE A 48 -1.99 -8.21 -1.76
C PHE A 48 -2.65 -6.88 -1.38
N ASP A 49 -3.35 -6.86 -0.26
CA ASP A 49 -4.03 -5.68 0.29
C ASP A 49 -3.14 -4.83 1.22
N PHE A 50 -1.85 -5.16 1.32
CA PHE A 50 -0.84 -4.38 2.04
C PHE A 50 0.27 -3.92 1.09
N VAL A 51 0.84 -2.74 1.35
CA VAL A 51 1.91 -2.16 0.55
C VAL A 51 3.25 -2.83 0.86
N ASN A 52 4.14 -2.81 -0.14
CA ASN A 52 5.53 -3.24 0.02
C ASN A 52 6.37 -2.15 0.73
N ASP A 53 6.31 -2.12 2.04
CA ASP A 53 7.08 -1.19 2.90
C ASP A 53 8.09 -1.92 3.80
N PHE A 54 8.42 -3.17 3.46
CA PHE A 54 9.32 -4.01 4.26
C PHE A 54 10.74 -3.41 4.35
N ASN A 55 11.36 -3.52 5.53
CA ASN A 55 12.79 -3.31 5.75
C ASN A 55 13.43 -4.67 6.09
N ASN A 56 14.44 -5.08 5.33
CA ASN A 56 15.03 -6.41 5.46
C ASN A 56 16.51 -6.41 5.05
N ASP A 57 17.26 -7.34 5.67
CA ASP A 57 18.54 -7.81 5.14
C ASP A 57 18.26 -9.02 4.22
N VAL A 58 18.16 -8.80 2.92
CA VAL A 58 17.68 -9.83 1.96
C VAL A 58 18.75 -10.85 1.62
N ILE A 59 20.04 -10.48 1.71
CA ILE A 59 21.15 -11.45 1.58
C ILE A 59 22.23 -11.13 2.60
N LYS A 60 22.24 -11.84 3.73
CA LYS A 60 23.18 -11.62 4.84
C LYS A 60 24.65 -11.86 4.46
N ASN A 61 24.93 -12.69 3.45
CA ASN A 61 26.30 -13.08 3.09
C ASN A 61 27.01 -12.10 2.14
N ILE A 62 26.32 -11.07 1.63
CA ILE A 62 26.91 -10.02 0.76
C ILE A 62 26.35 -8.60 1.05
N ASP A 63 25.73 -8.39 2.22
CA ASP A 63 25.09 -7.12 2.65
C ASP A 63 24.22 -6.44 1.58
N PHE A 64 23.45 -7.24 0.82
CA PHE A 64 22.50 -6.70 -0.16
C PHE A 64 21.17 -6.40 0.52
N ARG A 65 20.94 -5.12 0.83
CA ARG A 65 19.69 -4.62 1.40
C ARG A 65 18.77 -4.13 0.28
N THR A 66 17.55 -4.64 0.21
CA THR A 66 16.51 -4.07 -0.63
C THR A 66 15.53 -3.29 0.25
N GLY A 67 15.13 -2.10 -0.19
CA GLY A 67 13.99 -1.38 0.39
C GLY A 67 12.68 -2.06 -0.02
N GLY A 68 12.35 -3.19 0.61
CA GLY A 68 11.14 -3.97 0.35
C GLY A 68 11.40 -5.39 -0.17
N LEU A 69 10.30 -6.14 -0.37
CA LEU A 69 10.21 -7.49 -0.91
C LEU A 69 9.38 -7.52 -2.21
N CYS A 70 9.60 -6.56 -3.11
CA CYS A 70 8.78 -6.38 -4.32
C CYS A 70 8.76 -7.59 -5.27
N GLY A 71 9.92 -8.23 -5.48
CA GLY A 71 10.05 -9.45 -6.26
C GLY A 71 9.34 -10.62 -5.59
N GLY A 72 9.51 -10.75 -4.27
CA GLY A 72 8.84 -11.75 -3.46
C GLY A 72 7.32 -11.63 -3.48
N MET A 73 6.80 -10.40 -3.39
CA MET A 73 5.37 -10.12 -3.46
C MET A 73 4.81 -10.35 -4.87
N SER A 74 5.55 -9.96 -5.92
CA SER A 74 5.13 -10.20 -7.32
C SER A 74 5.10 -11.69 -7.65
N TYR A 75 6.13 -12.43 -7.25
CA TYR A 75 6.19 -13.88 -7.38
C TYR A 75 5.09 -14.58 -6.59
N ALA A 76 4.89 -14.19 -5.32
CA ALA A 76 3.86 -14.80 -4.48
C ALA A 76 2.45 -14.52 -5.04
N ALA A 77 2.15 -13.31 -5.48
CA ALA A 77 0.86 -12.99 -6.10
C ALA A 77 0.61 -13.83 -7.37
N LEU A 78 1.65 -14.02 -8.20
CA LEU A 78 1.58 -14.90 -9.37
C LEU A 78 1.38 -16.37 -8.98
N ASP A 79 2.05 -16.85 -7.92
CA ASP A 79 1.87 -18.21 -7.40
C ASP A 79 0.43 -18.48 -6.94
N TYR A 80 -0.18 -17.56 -6.18
CA TYR A 80 -1.60 -17.66 -5.79
C TYR A 80 -2.53 -17.68 -7.00
N TYR A 81 -2.30 -16.78 -7.96
CA TYR A 81 -3.09 -16.73 -9.20
C TYR A 81 -3.01 -18.02 -10.01
N LEU A 82 -1.80 -18.54 -10.27
CA LEU A 82 -1.60 -19.76 -11.05
C LEU A 82 -2.12 -21.00 -10.32
N ALA A 83 -2.02 -21.03 -8.98
CA ALA A 83 -2.58 -22.10 -8.16
C ALA A 83 -4.11 -22.00 -8.02
N LYS A 84 -4.76 -20.95 -8.57
CA LYS A 84 -6.19 -20.65 -8.39
C LYS A 84 -6.60 -20.59 -6.92
N ARG A 85 -5.71 -20.08 -6.07
CA ARG A 85 -5.94 -19.94 -4.63
C ARG A 85 -6.18 -18.46 -4.28
N PRO A 86 -7.12 -18.16 -3.38
CA PRO A 86 -7.33 -16.78 -2.95
C PRO A 86 -6.07 -16.25 -2.26
N VAL A 87 -5.61 -15.08 -2.68
CA VAL A 87 -4.55 -14.35 -1.99
C VAL A 87 -5.02 -13.94 -0.59
N PRO A 88 -4.16 -14.00 0.45
CA PRO A 88 -4.50 -13.53 1.79
C PRO A 88 -4.94 -12.06 1.78
N ARG A 89 -6.12 -11.80 2.36
CA ARG A 89 -6.78 -10.47 2.39
C ARG A 89 -6.43 -9.61 3.60
N GLN A 90 -5.36 -9.97 4.31
CA GLN A 90 -4.89 -9.11 5.39
C GLN A 90 -4.44 -7.75 4.82
N LYS A 91 -4.84 -6.66 5.48
CA LYS A 91 -4.51 -5.28 5.07
C LYS A 91 -3.23 -4.75 5.71
N TYR A 92 -2.63 -5.52 6.59
CA TYR A 92 -1.38 -5.21 7.27
C TYR A 92 -0.29 -6.14 6.77
N ARG A 93 0.94 -5.64 6.76
CA ARG A 93 2.12 -6.41 6.40
C ARG A 93 2.28 -7.63 7.33
N PRO A 94 2.56 -8.83 6.80
CA PRO A 94 2.86 -9.98 7.65
C PRO A 94 4.17 -9.73 8.41
N ALA A 95 4.12 -9.86 9.73
CA ALA A 95 5.27 -9.64 10.59
C ALA A 95 6.38 -10.67 10.34
N ASN A 96 7.60 -10.30 10.70
CA ASN A 96 8.77 -11.17 10.61
C ASN A 96 8.52 -12.53 11.30
N GLY A 97 8.95 -13.63 10.68
CA GLY A 97 8.76 -14.99 11.20
C GLY A 97 7.39 -15.62 10.95
N THR A 98 6.39 -14.86 10.47
CA THR A 98 5.11 -15.46 10.08
C THR A 98 5.24 -16.27 8.79
N PRO A 99 4.41 -17.31 8.57
CA PRO A 99 4.48 -18.14 7.36
C PRO A 99 4.37 -17.36 6.05
N LEU A 100 3.50 -16.34 6.01
CA LEU A 100 3.34 -15.49 4.82
C LEU A 100 4.57 -14.62 4.57
N GLN A 101 5.11 -13.98 5.61
CA GLN A 101 6.32 -13.15 5.48
C GLN A 101 7.51 -13.99 5.02
N SER A 102 7.73 -15.16 5.63
CA SER A 102 8.82 -16.06 5.26
C SER A 102 8.67 -16.59 3.83
N TYR A 103 7.43 -16.87 3.39
CA TYR A 103 7.16 -17.24 2.00
C TYR A 103 7.55 -16.12 1.03
N ILE A 104 7.09 -14.90 1.28
CA ILE A 104 7.39 -13.72 0.45
C ILE A 104 8.90 -13.46 0.42
N TYR A 105 9.58 -13.50 1.57
CA TYR A 105 11.03 -13.33 1.66
C TYR A 105 11.79 -14.38 0.83
N ASN A 106 11.44 -15.65 0.96
CA ASN A 106 12.06 -16.72 0.17
C ASN A 106 11.82 -16.54 -1.34
N ARG A 107 10.65 -16.04 -1.74
CA ARG A 107 10.38 -15.70 -3.14
C ARG A 107 11.19 -14.48 -3.59
N GLN A 108 11.47 -13.51 -2.73
CA GLN A 108 12.36 -12.38 -3.04
C GLN A 108 13.78 -12.87 -3.34
N VAL A 109 14.32 -13.77 -2.51
CA VAL A 109 15.64 -14.37 -2.77
C VAL A 109 15.63 -15.12 -4.11
N THR A 110 14.58 -15.89 -4.36
CA THR A 110 14.40 -16.66 -5.62
C THR A 110 14.27 -15.76 -6.84
N SER A 111 13.71 -14.55 -6.72
CA SER A 111 13.54 -13.62 -7.84
C SER A 111 14.82 -12.83 -8.15
N LEU A 112 15.72 -12.68 -7.18
CA LEU A 112 16.97 -11.93 -7.33
C LEU A 112 18.10 -12.81 -7.85
N VAL A 113 18.35 -13.96 -7.23
CA VAL A 113 19.57 -14.77 -7.48
C VAL A 113 19.73 -15.17 -8.96
N PRO A 114 18.71 -15.74 -9.63
CA PRO A 114 18.83 -16.12 -11.04
C PRO A 114 18.95 -14.93 -12.01
N ASN A 115 18.55 -13.72 -11.58
CA ASN A 115 18.56 -12.51 -12.39
C ASN A 115 19.76 -11.59 -12.08
N ALA A 116 20.68 -12.00 -11.20
CA ALA A 116 21.78 -11.17 -10.72
C ALA A 116 22.66 -10.63 -11.87
N THR A 117 22.99 -11.46 -12.87
CA THR A 117 23.76 -11.03 -14.04
C THR A 117 23.02 -9.97 -14.85
N LYS A 118 21.69 -10.10 -15.00
CA LYS A 118 20.89 -9.11 -15.73
C LYS A 118 20.81 -7.79 -14.97
N TRP A 119 20.67 -7.84 -13.65
CA TRP A 119 20.74 -6.66 -12.79
C TRP A 119 22.10 -5.97 -12.86
N ALA A 120 23.20 -6.73 -12.86
CA ALA A 120 24.54 -6.19 -13.01
C ALA A 120 24.72 -5.53 -14.39
N GLU A 121 24.30 -6.19 -15.47
CA GLU A 121 24.37 -5.63 -16.83
C GLU A 121 23.66 -4.28 -16.93
N LEU A 122 22.43 -4.20 -16.42
CA LEU A 122 21.63 -2.98 -16.52
C LEU A 122 22.07 -1.90 -15.52
N GLY A 123 22.64 -2.30 -14.38
CA GLY A 123 23.18 -1.39 -13.36
C GLY A 123 24.54 -0.79 -13.73
N THR A 124 25.38 -1.53 -14.46
CA THR A 124 26.69 -1.06 -14.92
C THR A 124 26.54 -0.20 -16.18
N ASN A 125 26.30 1.10 -15.97
CA ASN A 125 26.08 2.07 -17.04
C ASN A 125 26.78 3.41 -16.74
N PRO A 126 28.13 3.44 -16.74
CA PRO A 126 28.89 4.62 -16.36
C PRO A 126 28.55 5.81 -17.26
N GLY A 127 28.25 6.96 -16.65
CA GLY A 127 27.85 8.17 -17.37
C GLY A 127 26.59 8.03 -18.22
N GLY A 128 25.84 6.93 -18.09
CA GLY A 128 24.67 6.67 -18.93
C GLY A 128 25.01 6.29 -20.38
N ALA A 129 26.23 5.81 -20.67
CA ALA A 129 26.70 5.48 -22.02
C ALA A 129 25.74 4.57 -22.82
N ARG A 130 25.03 3.66 -22.14
CA ARG A 130 24.10 2.68 -22.72
C ARG A 130 22.64 3.07 -22.60
N ASN A 131 22.33 4.33 -22.25
CA ASN A 131 20.96 4.77 -22.00
C ASN A 131 20.02 4.54 -23.19
N ALA A 132 20.46 4.87 -24.40
CA ALA A 132 19.67 4.71 -25.62
C ALA A 132 19.50 3.23 -26.00
N GLU A 133 20.55 2.42 -25.80
CA GLU A 133 20.56 0.99 -26.06
C GLU A 133 19.56 0.27 -25.13
N PHE A 134 19.66 0.48 -23.83
CA PHE A 134 18.75 -0.14 -22.85
C PHE A 134 17.29 0.27 -23.07
N PHE A 135 17.04 1.55 -23.38
CA PHE A 135 15.70 2.00 -23.71
C PHE A 135 15.16 1.28 -24.96
N SER A 136 15.98 1.16 -26.00
CA SER A 136 15.67 0.47 -27.26
C SER A 136 15.34 -1.01 -27.06
N TRP A 137 16.08 -1.72 -26.20
CA TRP A 137 15.79 -3.12 -25.85
C TRP A 137 14.39 -3.28 -25.27
N GLY A 138 13.97 -2.36 -24.40
CA GLY A 138 12.62 -2.33 -23.84
C GLY A 138 11.52 -2.19 -24.90
N LEU A 139 11.78 -1.50 -26.02
CA LEU A 139 10.82 -1.32 -27.11
C LEU A 139 10.83 -2.50 -28.11
N SER A 140 11.90 -3.28 -28.11
CA SER A 140 12.18 -4.31 -29.12
C SER A 140 12.21 -5.71 -28.51
N SER A 141 13.40 -6.22 -28.16
CA SER A 141 13.60 -7.59 -27.71
C SER A 141 12.83 -7.92 -26.43
N GLU A 142 12.81 -7.01 -25.45
CA GLU A 142 12.09 -7.22 -24.20
C GLU A 142 10.57 -7.13 -24.38
N PHE A 143 10.10 -6.25 -25.28
CA PHE A 143 8.69 -6.21 -25.63
C PHE A 143 8.24 -7.48 -26.37
N ALA A 144 9.07 -7.99 -27.29
CA ALA A 144 8.79 -9.26 -27.96
C ALA A 144 8.69 -10.43 -26.96
N ASN A 145 9.62 -10.50 -26.01
CA ASN A 145 9.59 -11.48 -24.91
C ASN A 145 8.31 -11.35 -24.08
N LEU A 146 7.94 -10.12 -23.69
CA LEU A 146 6.76 -9.85 -22.87
C LEU A 146 5.49 -10.25 -23.62
N ARG A 147 5.37 -9.83 -24.88
CA ARG A 147 4.23 -10.14 -25.74
C ARG A 147 4.04 -11.64 -25.88
N ALA A 148 5.10 -12.39 -26.13
CA ALA A 148 5.03 -13.85 -26.25
C ALA A 148 4.39 -14.52 -25.02
N ILE A 149 4.60 -13.97 -23.81
CA ILE A 149 4.01 -14.48 -22.58
C ILE A 149 2.56 -13.99 -22.41
N ILE A 150 2.33 -12.68 -22.55
CA ILE A 150 1.01 -12.06 -22.34
C ILE A 150 -0.02 -12.57 -23.36
N ASP A 151 0.40 -12.87 -24.59
CA ASP A 151 -0.49 -13.39 -25.64
C ASP A 151 -1.08 -14.77 -25.25
N THR A 152 -0.37 -15.54 -24.42
CA THR A 152 -0.86 -16.81 -23.83
C THR A 152 -1.83 -16.62 -22.65
N GLY A 153 -2.11 -15.37 -22.26
CA GLY A 153 -2.98 -15.04 -21.12
C GLY A 153 -2.27 -15.13 -19.75
N ARG A 154 -0.95 -15.30 -19.73
CA ARG A 154 -0.15 -15.40 -18.50
C ARG A 154 0.48 -14.06 -18.13
N PRO A 155 0.40 -13.61 -16.86
CA PRO A 155 1.19 -12.49 -16.38
C PRO A 155 2.69 -12.82 -16.38
N ALA A 156 3.54 -11.79 -16.50
CA ALA A 156 4.99 -11.94 -16.59
C ALA A 156 5.70 -11.08 -15.53
N PRO A 157 6.53 -11.65 -14.64
CA PRO A 157 7.33 -10.85 -13.73
C PRO A 157 8.36 -10.04 -14.52
N LEU A 158 8.54 -8.78 -14.14
CA LEU A 158 9.50 -7.85 -14.74
C LEU A 158 10.49 -7.35 -13.71
N GLY A 159 11.75 -7.18 -14.11
CA GLY A 159 12.69 -6.29 -13.44
C GLY A 159 12.67 -4.92 -14.11
N LEU A 160 12.52 -3.86 -13.33
CA LEU A 160 12.57 -2.46 -13.76
C LEU A 160 13.89 -1.84 -13.30
N GLN A 161 14.74 -1.42 -14.24
CA GLN A 161 15.97 -0.72 -13.93
C GLN A 161 15.67 0.77 -13.73
N ALA A 162 15.97 1.32 -12.55
CA ALA A 162 15.71 2.73 -12.28
C ALA A 162 16.63 3.66 -13.11
N VAL A 163 16.13 4.85 -13.45
CA VAL A 163 17.00 5.93 -13.99
C VAL A 163 17.97 6.40 -12.91
N GLU A 164 17.46 6.56 -11.69
CA GLU A 164 18.21 6.89 -10.46
C GLU A 164 17.58 6.15 -9.27
N GLY A 165 18.39 5.81 -8.28
CA GLY A 165 17.93 5.10 -7.08
C GLY A 165 17.80 3.59 -7.27
N THR A 166 16.89 2.97 -6.54
CA THR A 166 16.77 1.51 -6.45
C THR A 166 15.88 0.95 -7.56
N SER A 167 16.40 -0.04 -8.28
CA SER A 167 15.63 -0.88 -9.21
C SER A 167 14.53 -1.67 -8.50
N HIS A 168 13.51 -2.10 -9.25
CA HIS A 168 12.27 -2.63 -8.70
C HIS A 168 11.77 -3.87 -9.45
N GLN A 169 10.89 -4.67 -8.85
CA GLN A 169 10.27 -5.83 -9.49
C GLN A 169 8.75 -5.74 -9.42
N VAL A 170 8.10 -6.01 -10.54
CA VAL A 170 6.64 -5.89 -10.72
C VAL A 170 6.10 -7.08 -11.52
N LEU A 171 4.78 -7.13 -11.70
CA LEU A 171 4.13 -8.11 -12.57
C LEU A 171 3.43 -7.40 -13.74
N ALA A 172 3.85 -7.67 -14.97
CA ALA A 172 3.12 -7.24 -16.14
C ALA A 172 1.87 -8.10 -16.35
N ILE A 173 0.73 -7.42 -16.50
CA ILE A 173 -0.58 -8.03 -16.65
C ILE A 173 -1.24 -7.69 -18.00
N GLY A 174 -0.56 -6.91 -18.83
CA GLY A 174 -0.95 -6.64 -20.20
C GLY A 174 -0.11 -5.55 -20.86
N TYR A 175 -0.45 -5.23 -22.10
CA TYR A 175 0.17 -4.15 -22.86
C TYR A 175 -0.82 -3.48 -23.82
N LYS A 176 -0.44 -2.31 -24.32
CA LYS A 176 -1.06 -1.62 -25.45
C LYS A 176 0.00 -1.34 -26.50
N ARG A 177 -0.34 -1.58 -27.77
CA ARG A 177 0.53 -1.32 -28.92
C ARG A 177 -0.21 -0.51 -29.98
N SER A 178 0.54 0.22 -30.81
CA SER A 178 -0.01 0.85 -32.01
C SER A 178 -0.46 -0.20 -33.03
N SER A 179 -1.21 0.22 -34.03
CA SER A 179 -1.56 -0.60 -35.18
C SER A 179 -0.34 -1.14 -35.93
N ALA A 180 0.73 -0.33 -36.02
CA ALA A 180 2.03 -0.72 -36.56
C ALA A 180 2.81 -1.69 -35.64
N GLY A 181 2.27 -2.04 -34.48
CA GLY A 181 2.84 -3.02 -33.57
C GLY A 181 3.80 -2.47 -32.53
N ALA A 182 4.07 -1.16 -32.51
CA ALA A 182 4.99 -0.54 -31.55
C ALA A 182 4.39 -0.45 -30.14
N LEU A 183 5.18 -0.77 -29.11
CA LEU A 183 4.77 -0.66 -27.71
C LEU A 183 4.36 0.77 -27.36
N GLN A 184 3.17 0.93 -26.77
CA GLN A 184 2.68 2.21 -26.25
C GLN A 184 2.58 2.21 -24.73
N GLU A 185 2.13 1.11 -24.11
CA GLU A 185 1.97 1.01 -22.65
C GLU A 185 2.14 -0.43 -22.17
N ILE A 186 2.60 -0.60 -20.93
CA ILE A 186 2.56 -1.86 -20.20
C ILE A 186 1.69 -1.64 -18.96
N TYR A 187 0.75 -2.56 -18.72
CA TYR A 187 -0.10 -2.56 -17.54
C TYR A 187 0.48 -3.46 -16.47
N LEU A 188 0.58 -2.96 -15.25
CA LEU A 188 1.32 -3.59 -14.16
C LEU A 188 0.44 -3.79 -12.92
N TYR A 189 0.67 -4.90 -12.23
CA TYR A 189 0.52 -4.98 -10.78
C TYR A 189 1.87 -4.62 -10.14
N ASP A 190 1.87 -3.61 -9.28
CA ASP A 190 3.04 -3.18 -8.52
C ASP A 190 2.72 -3.26 -7.02
N PRO A 191 3.47 -4.04 -6.22
CA PRO A 191 3.17 -4.23 -4.80
C PRO A 191 3.37 -2.96 -3.94
N ASN A 192 3.92 -1.88 -4.50
CA ASN A 192 3.95 -0.57 -3.84
C ASN A 192 2.59 0.17 -3.93
N PHE A 193 1.66 -0.29 -4.78
CA PHE A 193 0.35 0.33 -5.02
C PHE A 193 -0.77 -0.71 -4.91
N THR A 194 -1.35 -0.84 -3.72
CA THR A 194 -2.41 -1.83 -3.46
C THR A 194 -3.65 -1.54 -4.30
N ASN A 195 -4.27 -2.61 -4.82
CA ASN A 195 -5.54 -2.54 -5.56
C ASN A 195 -5.54 -1.59 -6.78
N GLU A 196 -4.37 -1.21 -7.28
CA GLU A 196 -4.22 -0.30 -8.41
C GLU A 196 -3.57 -1.03 -9.60
N ARG A 197 -4.03 -0.70 -10.80
CA ARG A 197 -3.32 -1.04 -12.04
C ARG A 197 -2.44 0.13 -12.45
N ILE A 198 -1.13 -0.07 -12.42
CA ILE A 198 -0.15 0.94 -12.83
C ILE A 198 0.09 0.86 -14.35
N THR A 199 0.32 2.00 -14.98
CA THR A 199 0.65 2.08 -16.41
C THR A 199 2.08 2.59 -16.58
N LEU A 200 2.92 1.77 -17.21
CA LEU A 200 4.29 2.10 -17.59
C LEU A 200 4.32 2.50 -19.06
N ARG A 201 4.78 3.72 -19.36
CA ARG A 201 4.78 4.28 -20.72
C ARG A 201 6.20 4.65 -21.16
N PRO A 202 6.65 4.29 -22.38
CA PRO A 202 7.89 4.79 -22.94
C PRO A 202 7.81 6.28 -23.26
N ASN A 203 8.87 7.01 -22.94
CA ASN A 203 9.09 8.41 -23.31
C ASN A 203 10.28 8.48 -24.26
N ALA A 204 10.00 8.50 -25.56
CA ALA A 204 11.04 8.44 -26.60
C ALA A 204 12.02 9.62 -26.54
N SER A 205 11.54 10.83 -26.23
CA SER A 205 12.38 12.04 -26.12
C SER A 205 13.36 11.96 -24.95
N LYS A 206 12.94 11.37 -23.83
CA LYS A 206 13.78 11.22 -22.62
C LYS A 206 14.52 9.88 -22.54
N LYS A 207 14.18 8.92 -23.41
CA LYS A 207 14.75 7.57 -23.47
C LYS A 207 14.63 6.83 -22.13
N TRP A 208 13.45 6.89 -21.52
CA TRP A 208 13.08 6.13 -20.33
C TRP A 208 11.62 5.69 -20.40
N TYR A 209 11.19 4.92 -19.42
CA TYR A 209 9.81 4.58 -19.15
C TYR A 209 9.36 5.27 -17.87
N GLU A 210 8.08 5.64 -17.77
CA GLU A 210 7.55 6.33 -16.59
C GLU A 210 6.18 5.81 -16.19
N TYR A 211 5.90 5.86 -14.88
CA TYR A 211 4.56 5.58 -14.37
C TYR A 211 3.64 6.76 -14.66
N VAL A 212 2.60 6.52 -15.46
CA VAL A 212 1.62 7.55 -15.83
C VAL A 212 0.89 8.05 -14.58
N GLY A 213 0.87 9.36 -14.37
CA GLY A 213 0.18 9.99 -13.23
C GLY A 213 0.90 9.88 -11.89
N LYS A 214 2.11 9.32 -11.85
CA LYS A 214 2.94 9.22 -10.64
C LYS A 214 4.17 10.12 -10.78
N TYR A 215 4.02 11.41 -10.46
CA TYR A 215 5.12 12.38 -10.44
C TYR A 215 5.34 12.91 -9.02
N ASP A 216 6.60 13.00 -8.63
CA ASP A 216 7.05 13.53 -7.34
C ASP A 216 8.01 14.69 -7.62
N SER A 217 7.58 15.93 -7.34
CA SER A 217 8.39 17.11 -7.63
C SER A 217 9.65 17.21 -6.79
N ALA A 218 9.66 16.60 -5.58
CA ALA A 218 10.84 16.54 -4.72
C ALA A 218 11.82 15.46 -5.20
N LYS A 219 11.31 14.41 -5.86
CA LYS A 219 12.11 13.31 -6.40
C LYS A 219 11.73 13.07 -7.86
N PRO A 220 12.13 13.96 -8.79
CA PRO A 220 11.63 13.97 -10.16
C PRO A 220 11.91 12.67 -10.92
N ASN A 221 12.93 11.90 -10.52
CA ASN A 221 13.28 10.61 -11.13
C ASN A 221 12.62 9.39 -10.46
N LYS A 222 11.83 9.59 -9.39
CA LYS A 222 11.03 8.53 -8.77
C LYS A 222 10.02 8.01 -9.79
N TYR A 223 9.93 6.69 -9.91
CA TYR A 223 9.09 5.98 -10.90
C TYR A 223 9.46 6.23 -12.38
N ARG A 224 10.71 6.63 -12.63
CA ARG A 224 11.31 6.61 -13.96
C ARG A 224 12.28 5.45 -14.08
N TRP A 225 12.14 4.69 -15.16
CA TRP A 225 12.85 3.44 -15.37
C TRP A 225 13.63 3.53 -16.67
N ARG A 226 14.94 3.26 -16.62
CA ARG A 226 15.78 3.24 -17.81
C ARG A 226 15.28 2.21 -18.81
N THR A 227 14.95 1.02 -18.30
CA THR A 227 14.41 -0.08 -19.09
C THR A 227 13.71 -1.08 -18.18
N TYR A 228 13.16 -2.14 -18.77
CA TYR A 228 12.68 -3.32 -18.08
C TYR A 228 13.23 -4.57 -18.76
N PHE A 229 13.24 -5.69 -18.06
CA PHE A 229 13.48 -7.01 -18.65
C PHE A 229 12.44 -8.00 -18.16
N VAL A 230 12.13 -8.99 -19.01
CA VAL A 230 11.25 -10.10 -18.64
C VAL A 230 12.03 -11.12 -17.82
N ASP A 231 11.53 -11.42 -16.62
CA ASP A 231 12.11 -12.45 -15.78
C ASP A 231 11.69 -13.85 -16.27
N LYS A 232 12.56 -14.46 -17.06
CA LYS A 232 12.37 -15.81 -17.61
C LYS A 232 12.69 -16.93 -16.60
N SER A 233 13.22 -16.57 -15.43
CA SER A 233 13.63 -17.51 -14.39
C SER A 233 12.50 -17.90 -13.45
N TYR A 234 11.35 -17.23 -13.53
CA TYR A 234 10.17 -17.56 -12.73
C TYR A 234 9.75 -19.02 -12.89
N LYS A 235 9.66 -19.72 -11.75
CA LYS A 235 9.05 -21.04 -11.64
C LYS A 235 7.88 -20.97 -10.66
N PRO A 236 6.70 -21.50 -11.01
CA PRO A 236 5.57 -21.57 -10.10
C PRO A 236 5.93 -22.34 -8.83
N LYS A 237 5.46 -21.85 -7.68
CA LYS A 237 5.57 -22.55 -6.40
C LYS A 237 4.20 -22.61 -5.75
N THR A 238 3.88 -23.72 -5.09
CA THR A 238 2.64 -23.81 -4.30
C THR A 238 2.71 -22.80 -3.15
N PRO A 239 1.77 -21.84 -3.07
CA PRO A 239 1.80 -20.84 -2.01
C PRO A 239 1.40 -21.43 -0.66
N VAL A 240 1.87 -20.81 0.42
CA VAL A 240 1.45 -21.17 1.78
C VAL A 240 -0.06 -20.99 1.96
N SER A 241 -0.69 -21.83 2.80
CA SER A 241 -2.06 -21.57 3.24
C SER A 241 -2.04 -20.62 4.43
N VAL A 242 -2.65 -19.44 4.30
CA VAL A 242 -2.83 -18.53 5.44
C VAL A 242 -4.28 -18.66 5.91
N PRO A 243 -4.53 -19.05 7.17
CA PRO A 243 -5.88 -19.12 7.70
C PRO A 243 -6.62 -17.79 7.51
N ALA A 244 -7.78 -17.86 6.86
CA ALA A 244 -8.68 -16.73 6.68
C ALA A 244 -10.05 -17.09 7.32
N PRO A 245 -10.11 -17.22 8.65
CA PRO A 245 -11.35 -17.57 9.31
C PRO A 245 -12.42 -16.51 9.03
N ASN A 246 -13.64 -16.98 8.76
CA ASN A 246 -14.82 -16.15 8.63
C ASN A 246 -15.69 -16.40 9.85
N TYR A 247 -15.41 -15.68 10.94
CA TYR A 247 -16.19 -15.80 12.15
C TYR A 247 -17.56 -15.11 11.98
N PRO A 248 -18.63 -15.64 12.60
CA PRO A 248 -19.92 -14.98 12.58
C PRO A 248 -19.85 -13.62 13.27
N ASP A 249 -20.52 -12.60 12.74
CA ASP A 249 -20.72 -11.30 13.42
C ASP A 249 -21.82 -11.42 14.48
N ASN A 250 -21.57 -12.24 15.51
CA ASN A 250 -22.48 -12.48 16.62
C ASN A 250 -22.07 -11.73 17.90
N GLY A 251 -21.28 -10.66 17.75
CA GLY A 251 -20.76 -9.86 18.86
C GLY A 251 -19.59 -10.48 19.64
N THR A 252 -19.05 -11.61 19.19
CA THR A 252 -17.86 -12.24 19.80
C THR A 252 -16.58 -11.98 19.01
N ILE A 253 -15.53 -11.63 19.73
CA ILE A 253 -14.16 -11.47 19.27
C ILE A 253 -13.46 -12.83 19.35
N ARG A 254 -12.79 -13.23 18.27
CA ARG A 254 -11.99 -14.47 18.20
C ARG A 254 -10.58 -14.24 17.68
N GLU A 255 -10.29 -13.05 17.17
CA GLU A 255 -8.95 -12.65 16.75
C GLU A 255 -8.73 -11.19 17.11
N LEU A 256 -7.54 -10.92 17.64
CA LEU A 256 -7.00 -9.59 17.78
C LEU A 256 -5.91 -9.36 16.74
N VAL A 257 -5.87 -8.16 16.19
CA VAL A 257 -4.72 -7.65 15.43
C VAL A 257 -4.14 -6.52 16.25
N ILE A 258 -2.89 -6.68 16.68
CA ILE A 258 -2.19 -5.70 17.48
C ILE A 258 -1.13 -5.06 16.60
N HIS A 259 -1.29 -3.78 16.32
CA HIS A 259 -0.34 -2.98 15.58
C HIS A 259 0.61 -2.28 16.54
N PHE A 260 1.90 -2.34 16.23
CA PHE A 260 2.97 -1.71 16.99
C PHE A 260 3.68 -0.70 16.10
N ALA A 261 4.00 0.46 16.67
CA ALA A 261 5.08 1.29 16.16
C ALA A 261 6.27 1.15 17.11
N THR A 262 7.38 0.62 16.62
CA THR A 262 8.63 0.53 17.39
C THR A 262 9.35 1.88 17.34
N GLY A 263 9.85 2.32 18.48
CA GLY A 263 10.61 3.56 18.63
C GLY A 263 12.09 3.36 18.31
N ALA A 264 12.95 4.15 18.94
CA ALA A 264 14.39 4.13 18.66
C ALA A 264 15.05 2.78 19.00
N ASP A 265 14.55 2.10 20.04
CA ASP A 265 14.94 0.74 20.39
C ASP A 265 14.06 -0.33 19.70
N ASP A 266 14.69 -1.40 19.25
CA ASP A 266 14.05 -2.54 18.61
C ASP A 266 13.54 -3.57 19.63
N LEU A 267 12.76 -4.57 19.19
CA LEU A 267 12.54 -5.80 19.95
C LEU A 267 13.45 -6.87 19.34
N ARG A 268 14.41 -7.39 20.11
CA ARG A 268 15.46 -8.28 19.60
C ARG A 268 14.95 -9.66 19.20
N GLY A 269 13.89 -10.16 19.83
CA GLY A 269 13.41 -11.53 19.65
C GLY A 269 14.25 -12.57 20.39
N LYS A 270 14.20 -13.83 19.93
CA LYS A 270 14.84 -15.00 20.57
C LYS A 270 14.37 -15.20 22.01
N ASN A 271 15.12 -14.70 22.99
CA ASN A 271 14.79 -14.76 24.41
C ASN A 271 14.02 -13.52 24.88
N ASP A 272 14.00 -12.46 24.08
CA ASP A 272 13.36 -11.18 24.36
C ASP A 272 12.09 -11.05 23.52
N ASN A 273 10.96 -11.42 24.12
CA ASN A 273 9.67 -11.54 23.44
C ASN A 273 8.59 -10.76 24.16
N VAL A 274 7.51 -10.49 23.44
CA VAL A 274 6.29 -9.87 23.96
C VAL A 274 5.17 -10.92 24.03
N ASN A 275 4.41 -10.86 25.11
CA ASN A 275 3.20 -11.64 25.34
C ASN A 275 1.99 -10.71 25.39
N LEU A 276 0.81 -11.27 25.15
CA LEU A 276 -0.47 -10.62 25.35
C LEU A 276 -1.23 -11.28 26.49
N ILE A 277 -1.82 -10.47 27.36
CA ILE A 277 -2.78 -10.88 28.37
C ILE A 277 -4.06 -10.06 28.19
N VAL A 278 -5.18 -10.72 27.94
CA VAL A 278 -6.51 -10.10 27.95
C VAL A 278 -7.13 -10.34 29.33
N HIS A 279 -7.35 -9.27 30.10
CA HIS A 279 -8.04 -9.33 31.38
C HIS A 279 -9.54 -9.22 31.16
N LEU A 280 -10.30 -10.16 31.70
CA LEU A 280 -11.75 -10.16 31.65
C LEU A 280 -12.33 -9.55 32.92
N ARG A 281 -13.54 -9.01 32.82
CA ARG A 281 -14.25 -8.36 33.94
C ARG A 281 -14.65 -9.33 35.04
N ASP A 282 -14.76 -10.63 34.73
CA ASP A 282 -15.00 -11.69 35.70
C ASP A 282 -13.72 -12.13 36.45
N GLY A 283 -12.59 -11.45 36.21
CA GLY A 283 -11.29 -11.73 36.83
C GLY A 283 -10.46 -12.77 36.08
N LYS A 284 -11.00 -13.46 35.06
CA LYS A 284 -10.24 -14.41 34.24
C LYS A 284 -9.24 -13.69 33.34
N LYS A 285 -8.21 -14.43 32.91
CA LYS A 285 -7.17 -13.95 32.00
C LYS A 285 -7.01 -14.90 30.81
N ILE A 286 -6.88 -14.33 29.62
CA ILE A 286 -6.49 -15.07 28.42
C ILE A 286 -5.06 -14.67 28.07
N THR A 287 -4.13 -15.59 28.24
CA THR A 287 -2.70 -15.37 27.96
C THR A 287 -2.31 -15.94 26.61
N ARG A 288 -1.50 -15.19 25.86
CA ARG A 288 -0.89 -15.58 24.60
C ARG A 288 0.58 -15.21 24.64
N ASN A 289 1.41 -16.24 24.73
CA ASN A 289 2.84 -16.06 24.85
C ASN A 289 3.48 -15.86 23.47
N ASN A 290 4.58 -15.10 23.44
CA ASN A 290 5.45 -14.94 22.29
C ASN A 290 4.70 -14.52 21.00
N ILE A 291 3.96 -13.42 21.07
CA ILE A 291 3.16 -12.92 19.93
C ILE A 291 4.04 -12.38 18.79
N ASN A 292 5.33 -12.15 19.04
CA ASN A 292 6.35 -11.85 18.04
C ASN A 292 7.05 -13.09 17.46
N LEU A 293 6.68 -14.30 17.89
CA LEU A 293 7.18 -15.58 17.37
C LEU A 293 8.71 -15.73 17.45
N GLY A 294 9.36 -15.12 18.44
CA GLY A 294 10.82 -15.12 18.56
C GLY A 294 11.52 -14.22 17.54
N ALA A 295 10.79 -13.52 16.68
CA ALA A 295 11.35 -12.67 15.65
C ALA A 295 11.77 -11.31 16.20
N ARG A 296 12.83 -10.75 15.59
CA ARG A 296 13.23 -9.35 15.77
C ARG A 296 12.22 -8.43 15.09
N TRP A 297 11.80 -7.39 15.78
CA TRP A 297 11.05 -6.26 15.23
C TRP A 297 11.94 -5.01 15.26
N LEU A 298 12.29 -4.50 14.08
CA LEU A 298 13.27 -3.41 13.90
C LEU A 298 12.85 -2.13 14.63
N SER A 299 13.81 -1.25 14.93
CA SER A 299 13.54 0.10 15.43
C SER A 299 12.95 1.01 14.36
N ASN A 300 12.20 2.03 14.78
CA ASN A 300 11.53 3.03 13.95
C ASN A 300 10.74 2.40 12.80
N TYR A 301 9.94 1.40 13.16
CA TYR A 301 9.27 0.50 12.22
C TYR A 301 7.85 0.17 12.71
N THR A 302 7.05 -0.44 11.83
CA THR A 302 5.70 -0.88 12.18
C THR A 302 5.62 -2.40 12.16
N GLU A 303 4.97 -3.00 13.13
CA GLU A 303 4.78 -4.44 13.18
C GLU A 303 3.35 -4.79 13.56
N SER A 304 2.95 -6.03 13.29
CA SER A 304 1.59 -6.48 13.58
C SER A 304 1.55 -7.93 14.04
N ALA A 305 0.94 -8.16 15.20
CA ALA A 305 0.69 -9.50 15.73
C ALA A 305 -0.78 -9.86 15.55
N LEU A 306 -1.03 -10.99 14.89
CA LEU A 306 -2.35 -11.62 14.86
C LEU A 306 -2.43 -12.63 16.00
N VAL A 307 -3.46 -12.50 16.83
CA VAL A 307 -3.61 -13.33 18.02
C VAL A 307 -5.01 -13.94 18.09
N SER A 308 -5.09 -15.27 18.01
CA SER A 308 -6.35 -15.99 18.14
C SER A 308 -6.80 -16.10 19.61
N LEU A 309 -8.10 -15.93 19.85
CA LEU A 309 -8.75 -15.98 21.16
C LEU A 309 -9.90 -16.98 21.16
N PRO A 310 -10.28 -17.54 22.33
CA PRO A 310 -11.62 -18.08 22.47
C PRO A 310 -12.66 -16.96 22.24
N PRO A 311 -13.89 -17.29 21.82
CA PRO A 311 -14.95 -16.30 21.65
C PRO A 311 -15.22 -15.54 22.96
N ILE A 312 -15.03 -14.22 22.92
CA ILE A 312 -15.31 -13.30 24.03
C ILE A 312 -16.06 -12.07 23.55
N ARG A 313 -16.94 -11.47 24.35
CA ARG A 313 -17.58 -10.21 23.96
C ARG A 313 -16.63 -9.05 24.27
N LYS A 314 -16.64 -8.01 23.45
CA LYS A 314 -15.88 -6.77 23.73
C LYS A 314 -16.20 -6.21 25.12
N ALA A 315 -17.47 -6.26 25.52
CA ALA A 315 -17.95 -5.76 26.81
C ALA A 315 -17.33 -6.50 28.01
N ASP A 316 -16.91 -7.76 27.83
CA ASP A 316 -16.31 -8.57 28.89
C ASP A 316 -14.82 -8.26 29.10
N ILE A 317 -14.18 -7.51 28.20
CA ILE A 317 -12.76 -7.16 28.30
C ILE A 317 -12.60 -5.98 29.26
N ALA A 318 -11.82 -6.19 30.33
CA ALA A 318 -11.46 -5.18 31.31
C ALA A 318 -10.17 -4.43 30.95
N ALA A 319 -9.18 -5.14 30.39
CA ALA A 319 -7.91 -4.54 29.98
C ALA A 319 -7.19 -5.43 28.96
N VAL A 320 -6.33 -4.81 28.16
CA VAL A 320 -5.28 -5.50 27.41
C VAL A 320 -3.95 -5.19 28.05
N GLU A 321 -3.15 -6.20 28.37
CA GLU A 321 -1.81 -6.04 28.92
C GLU A 321 -0.78 -6.70 27.99
N LEU A 322 0.32 -6.00 27.77
CA LEU A 322 1.50 -6.54 27.11
C LEU A 322 2.58 -6.75 28.15
N THR A 323 3.20 -7.93 28.13
CA THR A 323 4.32 -8.24 29.01
C THR A 323 5.54 -8.69 28.22
N THR A 324 6.74 -8.37 28.70
CA THR A 324 7.99 -8.78 28.05
C THR A 324 8.78 -9.78 28.88
N THR A 325 9.55 -10.65 28.20
CA THR A 325 10.43 -11.65 28.84
C THR A 325 11.83 -11.13 29.15
N PHE A 326 12.05 -9.81 29.06
CA PHE A 326 13.38 -9.20 29.11
C PHE A 326 14.09 -9.51 30.41
N SER A 327 15.32 -10.03 30.34
CA SER A 327 16.12 -10.33 31.53
C SER A 327 16.66 -9.06 32.20
N GLY A 328 16.90 -7.99 31.43
CA GLY A 328 17.69 -6.82 31.85
C GLY A 328 19.20 -7.09 31.86
N GLY A 329 20.00 -6.07 32.18
CA GLY A 329 21.47 -6.14 32.28
C GLY A 329 22.21 -6.04 30.93
N ILE A 330 23.53 -6.33 30.92
CA ILE A 330 24.46 -6.14 29.78
C ILE A 330 24.10 -6.98 28.53
N GLY A 331 23.15 -7.92 28.63
CA GLY A 331 22.63 -8.69 27.49
C GLY A 331 21.11 -8.70 27.33
N GLY A 332 20.36 -8.05 28.22
CA GLY A 332 18.89 -8.03 28.18
C GLY A 332 18.34 -6.91 27.29
N ASP A 333 17.15 -7.12 26.74
CA ASP A 333 16.53 -6.14 25.85
C ASP A 333 15.79 -5.00 26.57
N ASN A 334 15.63 -3.94 25.81
CA ASN A 334 14.84 -2.76 26.10
C ASN A 334 14.16 -2.38 24.79
N TRP A 335 12.86 -2.09 24.86
CA TRP A 335 12.07 -1.90 23.65
C TRP A 335 11.25 -0.63 23.78
N ASP A 336 11.47 0.29 22.85
CA ASP A 336 10.62 1.47 22.72
C ASP A 336 9.41 1.11 21.88
N VAL A 337 8.23 1.30 22.45
CA VAL A 337 6.97 1.19 21.72
C VAL A 337 6.39 2.58 21.59
N GLY A 338 6.45 3.16 20.40
CA GLY A 338 5.86 4.46 20.07
C GLY A 338 4.34 4.47 20.22
N SER A 339 3.67 3.40 19.80
CA SER A 339 2.26 3.17 20.09
C SER A 339 1.86 1.70 19.97
N ILE A 340 0.71 1.40 20.56
CA ILE A 340 -0.04 0.17 20.32
C ILE A 340 -1.44 0.53 19.88
N VAL A 341 -1.94 -0.17 18.86
CA VAL A 341 -3.36 -0.18 18.48
C VAL A 341 -3.84 -1.63 18.47
N VAL A 342 -4.83 -1.93 19.29
CA VAL A 342 -5.45 -3.25 19.39
C VAL A 342 -6.80 -3.20 18.68
N ASP A 343 -6.92 -3.97 17.61
CA ASP A 343 -8.15 -4.15 16.85
C ASP A 343 -8.67 -5.59 16.98
N TYR A 344 -9.94 -5.80 16.62
CA TYR A 344 -10.47 -7.11 16.26
C TYR A 344 -11.16 -7.08 14.90
N GLN A 345 -11.28 -8.24 14.27
CA GLN A 345 -12.03 -8.42 13.03
C GLN A 345 -12.78 -9.75 13.05
N HIS A 346 -13.98 -9.80 12.48
CA HIS A 346 -14.74 -11.05 12.34
C HIS A 346 -14.34 -11.83 11.08
N SER A 347 -13.77 -11.16 10.08
CA SER A 347 -13.17 -11.79 8.91
C SER A 347 -12.01 -10.94 8.39
N ARG A 348 -11.19 -11.50 7.49
CA ARG A 348 -10.06 -10.79 6.86
C ARG A 348 -10.49 -9.64 5.95
N THR A 349 -11.70 -9.70 5.41
CA THR A 349 -12.28 -8.64 4.58
C THR A 349 -13.08 -7.65 5.41
N ALA A 350 -13.53 -8.07 6.60
CA ALA A 350 -14.30 -7.25 7.49
C ALA A 350 -13.51 -6.04 7.97
N LEU A 351 -14.31 -5.06 8.34
CA LEU A 351 -13.85 -3.88 8.98
C LEU A 351 -13.24 -4.24 10.38
N SER A 352 -11.95 -3.93 10.64
CA SER A 352 -11.32 -3.98 11.98
C SER A 352 -11.90 -2.94 12.95
N ARG A 353 -12.07 -3.29 14.22
CA ARG A 353 -12.73 -2.44 15.22
C ARG A 353 -11.80 -2.23 16.42
N LEU A 354 -11.59 -0.98 16.81
CA LEU A 354 -10.69 -0.60 17.91
C LEU A 354 -11.17 -1.16 19.26
N ILE A 355 -10.24 -1.73 20.02
CA ILE A 355 -10.41 -2.20 21.40
C ILE A 355 -9.68 -1.29 22.36
N ALA A 356 -8.40 -1.04 22.10
CA ALA A 356 -7.52 -0.29 22.98
C ALA A 356 -6.39 0.35 22.18
N SER A 357 -5.82 1.40 22.73
CA SER A 357 -4.61 2.01 22.20
C SER A 357 -3.77 2.59 23.33
N SER A 358 -2.45 2.64 23.15
CA SER A 358 -1.56 3.37 24.04
C SER A 358 -0.63 4.27 23.24
N SER A 359 -0.17 5.34 23.91
CA SER A 359 0.96 6.15 23.47
C SER A 359 2.30 5.46 23.80
N PHE A 360 3.38 6.23 23.70
CA PHE A 360 4.74 5.77 23.95
C PHE A 360 4.89 5.02 25.28
N PHE A 361 5.56 3.88 25.24
CA PHE A 361 5.97 3.11 26.40
C PHE A 361 7.32 2.45 26.16
N ARG A 362 8.25 2.62 27.11
CA ARG A 362 9.55 1.94 27.09
C ARG A 362 9.51 0.73 28.01
N PHE A 363 9.63 -0.45 27.42
CA PHE A 363 9.86 -1.69 28.16
C PHE A 363 11.33 -1.80 28.54
N THR A 364 11.59 -2.22 29.78
CA THR A 364 12.95 -2.46 30.28
C THR A 364 12.96 -3.73 31.12
N GLY A 365 14.16 -4.20 31.48
CA GLY A 365 14.31 -5.30 32.43
C GLY A 365 13.63 -5.07 33.80
N SER A 366 13.35 -3.82 34.19
CA SER A 366 12.58 -3.50 35.42
C SER A 366 11.14 -3.08 35.14
N LYS A 367 10.79 -2.70 33.92
CA LYS A 367 9.47 -2.26 33.49
C LYS A 367 8.95 -3.15 32.36
N ARG A 368 8.44 -4.33 32.74
CA ARG A 368 8.08 -5.42 31.81
C ARG A 368 6.60 -5.50 31.47
N SER A 369 5.76 -4.60 31.99
CA SER A 369 4.31 -4.67 31.79
C SER A 369 3.73 -3.31 31.42
N LEU A 370 2.92 -3.30 30.37
CA LEU A 370 2.04 -2.20 29.99
C LEU A 370 0.60 -2.71 30.00
N LYS A 371 -0.19 -2.23 30.97
CA LYS A 371 -1.62 -2.50 31.04
C LYS A 371 -2.42 -1.32 30.49
N ILE A 372 -3.26 -1.60 29.50
CA ILE A 372 -4.16 -0.65 28.85
C ILE A 372 -5.59 -0.98 29.32
N PRO A 373 -6.13 -0.27 30.32
CA PRO A 373 -7.48 -0.51 30.81
C PRO A 373 -8.52 -0.11 29.76
N LEU A 374 -9.59 -0.89 29.65
CA LEU A 374 -10.79 -0.50 28.92
C LEU A 374 -11.78 0.10 29.92
N PRO A 375 -12.32 1.30 29.66
CA PRO A 375 -13.25 1.95 30.58
C PRO A 375 -14.43 1.01 30.90
N SER A 376 -14.82 0.97 32.17
CA SER A 376 -15.88 0.11 32.71
C SER A 376 -17.29 0.51 32.31
N SER A 377 -17.44 1.67 31.66
CA SER A 377 -18.75 2.32 31.56
C SER A 377 -18.82 3.42 30.50
N ALA A 378 -18.08 3.33 29.38
CA ALA A 378 -18.57 4.05 28.21
C ALA A 378 -19.92 3.39 27.86
N PRO A 379 -21.07 4.10 27.90
CA PRO A 379 -22.34 3.51 27.50
C PRO A 379 -22.13 2.85 26.14
N ALA A 380 -22.69 1.66 25.94
CA ALA A 380 -22.66 1.03 24.63
C ALA A 380 -23.13 2.07 23.61
N ALA A 381 -22.27 2.41 22.65
CA ALA A 381 -22.57 3.47 21.70
C ALA A 381 -23.91 3.14 21.03
N LEU A 382 -24.86 4.07 21.10
CA LEU A 382 -26.12 3.90 20.39
C LEU A 382 -25.83 3.84 18.88
N PRO A 383 -26.65 3.13 18.09
CA PRO A 383 -26.52 3.14 16.63
C PRO A 383 -26.40 4.57 16.10
N GLY A 384 -25.34 4.84 15.33
CA GLY A 384 -25.06 6.17 14.76
C GLY A 384 -24.14 7.07 15.58
N GLN A 385 -23.81 6.71 16.83
CA GLN A 385 -22.83 7.44 17.62
C GLN A 385 -21.40 7.16 17.17
N VAL A 386 -20.58 8.20 17.22
CA VAL A 386 -19.15 8.20 16.92
C VAL A 386 -18.38 7.81 18.17
N THR A 387 -17.55 6.79 18.05
CA THR A 387 -16.63 6.35 19.13
C THR A 387 -15.17 6.62 18.81
N THR A 388 -14.86 6.97 17.55
CA THR A 388 -13.50 7.18 17.06
C THR A 388 -13.52 8.17 15.93
N LEU A 389 -12.72 9.22 16.04
CA LEU A 389 -12.45 10.14 14.92
C LEU A 389 -11.20 9.66 14.19
N THR A 390 -11.27 9.51 12.88
CA THR A 390 -10.10 9.13 12.06
C THR A 390 -9.64 10.31 11.23
N LEU A 391 -8.34 10.55 11.26
CA LEU A 391 -7.67 11.56 10.45
C LEU A 391 -6.88 10.87 9.34
N VAL A 392 -7.15 11.23 8.09
CA VAL A 392 -6.25 10.95 6.96
C VAL A 392 -5.40 12.20 6.74
N ILE A 393 -4.10 12.05 6.89
CA ILE A 393 -3.11 13.13 6.86
C ILE A 393 -2.15 12.83 5.72
N LYS A 394 -2.04 13.73 4.74
CA LYS A 394 -1.04 13.61 3.67
C LYS A 394 0.05 14.65 3.86
N THR A 395 1.31 14.21 3.93
CA THR A 395 2.46 15.10 3.96
C THR A 395 2.74 15.65 2.56
N GLY A 396 3.35 16.83 2.53
CA GLY A 396 3.77 17.51 1.31
C GLY A 396 5.20 17.17 0.95
N ASN A 397 5.87 18.11 0.29
CA ASN A 397 7.29 18.03 -0.08
C ASN A 397 8.25 18.38 1.08
N ASP A 398 7.77 18.34 2.32
CA ASP A 398 8.55 18.56 3.54
C ASP A 398 7.96 17.67 4.63
N ASP A 399 8.76 16.75 5.15
CA ASP A 399 8.33 15.67 6.05
C ASP A 399 7.99 16.16 7.46
N LEU A 400 7.43 15.26 8.28
CA LEU A 400 7.45 15.42 9.74
C LEU A 400 8.51 14.45 10.26
N ARG A 401 9.60 14.95 10.82
CA ARG A 401 10.79 14.15 11.16
C ARG A 401 10.54 13.15 12.28
N GLY A 402 9.63 13.42 13.20
CA GLY A 402 9.45 12.63 14.41
C GLY A 402 10.46 12.99 15.51
N ASN A 403 10.81 12.03 16.36
CA ASN A 403 11.63 12.24 17.56
C ASN A 403 11.04 13.30 18.50
N ASN A 404 11.58 14.52 18.47
CA ASN A 404 11.11 15.66 19.24
C ASN A 404 10.11 16.53 18.46
N ASP A 405 10.00 16.31 17.16
CA ASP A 405 9.13 17.03 16.22
C ASP A 405 7.89 16.17 15.91
N ASN A 406 6.82 16.44 16.65
CA ASN A 406 5.61 15.63 16.65
C ASN A 406 4.37 16.48 16.44
N VAL A 407 3.27 15.84 16.07
CA VAL A 407 1.95 16.46 15.93
C VAL A 407 0.97 15.84 16.90
N ASN A 408 0.11 16.67 17.49
CA ASN A 408 -0.98 16.30 18.39
C ASN A 408 -2.31 16.66 17.72
N ALA A 409 -3.41 16.03 18.13
CA ALA A 409 -4.77 16.44 17.78
C ALA A 409 -5.50 17.03 18.99
N VAL A 410 -6.32 18.04 18.75
CA VAL A 410 -7.36 18.50 19.68
C VAL A 410 -8.70 18.40 18.96
N ILE A 411 -9.55 17.51 19.43
CA ILE A 411 -10.93 17.32 18.96
C ILE A 411 -11.80 18.35 19.67
N HIS A 412 -12.58 19.12 18.92
CA HIS A 412 -13.46 20.16 19.43
C HIS A 412 -14.92 19.70 19.38
N TYR A 413 -15.62 19.84 20.49
CA TYR A 413 -17.03 19.50 20.61
C TYR A 413 -17.91 20.76 20.59
N ARG A 414 -19.14 20.61 20.10
CA ARG A 414 -20.14 21.69 19.97
C ARG A 414 -20.47 22.36 21.31
N ASN A 415 -20.38 21.60 22.41
CA ASN A 415 -20.59 22.10 23.77
C ASN A 415 -19.41 22.92 24.33
N GLY A 416 -18.39 23.23 23.51
CA GLY A 416 -17.21 23.99 23.91
C GLY A 416 -16.10 23.18 24.58
N THR A 417 -16.35 21.91 24.93
CA THR A 417 -15.31 21.03 25.47
C THR A 417 -14.36 20.54 24.38
N SER A 418 -13.20 20.04 24.77
CA SER A 418 -12.24 19.45 23.85
C SER A 418 -11.54 18.21 24.41
N GLN A 419 -11.02 17.40 23.50
CA GLN A 419 -10.20 16.23 23.83
C GLN A 419 -8.89 16.31 23.08
N ARG A 420 -7.78 16.29 23.81
CA ARG A 420 -6.44 16.22 23.27
C ARG A 420 -5.98 14.77 23.10
N VAL A 421 -5.30 14.49 21.99
CA VAL A 421 -4.58 13.24 21.71
C VAL A 421 -3.17 13.61 21.30
N ASP A 422 -2.20 13.24 22.14
CA ASP A 422 -0.81 13.58 21.94
C ASP A 422 -0.11 12.63 20.97
N ASN A 423 0.92 13.15 20.30
CA ASN A 423 1.92 12.40 19.53
C ASN A 423 1.31 11.44 18.50
N LEU A 424 0.50 11.98 17.59
CA LEU A 424 -0.18 11.24 16.52
C LEU A 424 0.79 10.50 15.61
N ASN A 425 1.96 11.09 15.35
CA ASN A 425 3.03 10.48 14.57
C ASN A 425 3.94 9.58 15.40
N GLN A 426 3.71 9.48 16.72
CA GLN A 426 4.32 8.47 17.58
C GLN A 426 5.86 8.53 17.59
N ARG A 427 6.41 9.75 17.48
CA ARG A 427 7.85 10.01 17.26
C ARG A 427 8.42 9.44 15.97
N GLN A 428 7.59 8.91 15.09
CA GLN A 428 8.00 8.41 13.79
C GLN A 428 8.06 9.55 12.77
N ARG A 429 8.95 9.35 11.80
CA ARG A 429 9.01 10.16 10.60
C ARG A 429 7.80 9.88 9.71
N TRP A 430 7.12 10.92 9.26
CA TRP A 430 6.16 10.87 8.16
C TRP A 430 6.79 11.49 6.93
N ALA A 431 7.35 10.64 6.06
CA ALA A 431 8.16 11.03 4.90
C ALA A 431 7.41 11.93 3.89
N ASP A 432 8.12 12.57 2.97
CA ASP A 432 7.50 13.40 1.92
C ASP A 432 6.45 12.64 1.09
N GLY A 433 5.31 13.28 0.85
CA GLY A 433 4.22 12.77 0.03
C GLY A 433 3.50 11.54 0.59
N SER A 434 3.84 11.09 1.81
CA SER A 434 3.22 9.95 2.46
C SER A 434 1.80 10.27 2.96
N GLN A 435 1.02 9.22 3.16
CA GLN A 435 -0.31 9.29 3.74
C GLN A 435 -0.36 8.50 5.05
N HIS A 436 -0.92 9.10 6.09
CA HIS A 436 -1.05 8.54 7.41
C HIS A 436 -2.51 8.52 7.84
N VAL A 437 -2.94 7.41 8.42
CA VAL A 437 -4.28 7.26 8.99
C VAL A 437 -4.14 7.15 10.50
N VAL A 438 -4.62 8.16 11.23
CA VAL A 438 -4.54 8.22 12.69
C VAL A 438 -5.94 8.07 13.27
N ARG A 439 -6.09 7.22 14.28
CA ARG A 439 -7.37 6.95 14.94
C ARG A 439 -7.36 7.57 16.34
N LEU A 440 -8.36 8.39 16.61
CA LEU A 440 -8.52 9.13 17.85
C LEU A 440 -9.75 8.59 18.59
N PRO A 441 -9.60 7.59 19.48
CA PRO A 441 -10.71 7.12 20.29
C PRO A 441 -11.28 8.26 21.13
N LEU A 442 -12.60 8.40 21.15
CA LEU A 442 -13.27 9.42 21.96
C LEU A 442 -13.39 8.95 23.40
N LYS A 443 -13.32 9.89 24.35
CA LYS A 443 -13.53 9.63 25.79
C LYS A 443 -14.92 9.05 26.09
N ALA A 444 -15.91 9.39 25.27
CA ALA A 444 -17.26 8.85 25.30
C ALA A 444 -17.84 8.81 23.87
N PRO A 445 -18.80 7.92 23.57
CA PRO A 445 -19.58 8.00 22.34
C PRO A 445 -20.33 9.34 22.26
N VAL A 446 -20.35 9.95 21.08
CA VAL A 446 -21.07 11.21 20.84
C VAL A 446 -21.83 11.14 19.53
N ASP A 447 -22.89 11.93 19.38
CA ASP A 447 -23.55 12.07 18.09
C ASP A 447 -22.63 12.70 17.07
N ARG A 448 -22.82 12.34 15.79
CA ARG A 448 -22.02 12.85 14.69
C ARG A 448 -21.93 14.38 14.69
N SER A 449 -23.03 15.07 14.96
CA SER A 449 -23.13 16.55 14.98
C SER A 449 -22.42 17.22 16.17
N ALA A 450 -22.00 16.44 17.18
CA ALA A 450 -21.35 16.95 18.38
C ALA A 450 -19.88 17.30 18.15
N ILE A 451 -19.21 16.71 17.15
CA ILE A 451 -17.84 17.07 16.78
C ILE A 451 -17.90 18.21 15.76
N VAL A 452 -17.21 19.31 16.00
CA VAL A 452 -17.26 20.53 15.15
C VAL A 452 -15.90 20.89 14.54
N GLY A 453 -14.84 20.19 14.92
CA GLY A 453 -13.54 20.40 14.33
C GLY A 453 -12.43 19.60 14.97
N VAL A 454 -11.27 19.66 14.34
CA VAL A 454 -10.01 19.14 14.86
C VAL A 454 -8.89 20.15 14.62
N THR A 455 -8.01 20.33 15.61
CA THR A 455 -6.79 21.10 15.47
C THR A 455 -5.59 20.18 15.50
N LEU A 456 -4.71 20.30 14.51
CA LEU A 456 -3.38 19.71 14.56
C LEU A 456 -2.41 20.71 15.20
N GLN A 457 -1.64 20.26 16.20
CA GLN A 457 -0.68 21.09 16.94
C GLN A 457 0.71 20.44 16.99
N THR A 458 1.71 21.10 16.40
CA THR A 458 3.09 20.60 16.36
C THR A 458 3.90 20.99 17.61
N THR A 459 4.90 20.18 17.95
CA THR A 459 5.82 20.40 19.09
C THR A 459 7.11 21.13 18.69
N PHE A 460 7.18 21.67 17.48
CA PHE A 460 8.41 22.24 16.89
C PHE A 460 9.00 23.34 17.76
N SER A 461 10.25 23.19 18.19
CA SER A 461 10.97 24.19 18.99
C SER A 461 11.63 25.28 18.14
N GLY A 462 11.96 25.00 16.88
CA GLY A 462 12.76 25.87 16.00
C GLY A 462 14.27 25.79 16.28
N GLY A 463 15.07 26.54 15.53
CA GLY A 463 16.53 26.55 15.65
C GLY A 463 17.26 25.46 14.84
N MET A 464 18.58 25.33 15.06
CA MET A 464 19.42 24.32 14.40
C MET A 464 18.98 22.92 14.85
N GLY A 465 18.25 22.21 13.99
CA GLY A 465 17.72 20.86 14.25
C GLY A 465 16.20 20.76 14.40
N GLY A 466 15.48 21.88 14.51
CA GLY A 466 14.02 21.89 14.55
C GLY A 466 13.40 21.62 13.17
N ASP A 467 12.19 21.03 13.16
CA ASP A 467 11.51 20.64 11.92
C ASP A 467 10.52 21.68 11.40
N ASN A 468 10.17 21.53 10.12
CA ASN A 468 9.05 22.16 9.45
C ASN A 468 8.32 21.08 8.65
N TRP A 469 7.01 21.19 8.57
CA TRP A 469 6.20 20.13 7.97
C TRP A 469 5.15 20.71 7.04
N ASN A 470 5.11 20.21 5.80
CA ASN A 470 4.06 20.56 4.85
C ASN A 470 2.90 19.56 4.98
N LEU A 471 1.74 20.06 5.38
CA LEU A 471 0.47 19.33 5.30
C LEU A 471 -0.14 19.58 3.93
N ASN A 472 -0.36 18.54 3.13
CA ASN A 472 -1.01 18.62 1.82
C ASN A 472 -2.49 18.25 1.88
N GLU A 473 -2.89 17.32 2.75
CA GLU A 473 -4.30 16.95 2.91
C GLU A 473 -4.62 16.62 4.36
N LEU A 474 -5.78 17.07 4.84
CA LEU A 474 -6.38 16.62 6.08
C LEU A 474 -7.85 16.26 5.83
N THR A 475 -8.19 15.01 6.11
CA THR A 475 -9.57 14.50 6.08
C THR A 475 -9.96 14.00 7.46
N ALA A 476 -11.12 14.43 7.98
CA ALA A 476 -11.68 13.97 9.25
C ALA A 476 -12.89 13.07 9.00
N ILE A 477 -12.92 11.88 9.59
CA ILE A 477 -13.93 10.84 9.33
C ILE A 477 -14.49 10.31 10.66
N PRO A 478 -15.82 10.19 10.84
CA PRO A 478 -16.45 9.72 12.09
C PRO A 478 -16.26 8.23 12.39
N ALA A 479 -15.53 7.53 11.54
CA ALA A 479 -15.24 6.12 11.69
C ALA A 479 -13.83 5.90 11.15
N TRP A 480 -13.31 4.72 11.40
CA TRP A 480 -12.04 4.31 10.80
C TRP A 480 -12.19 3.91 9.33
N ASP A 481 -13.40 3.58 8.87
CA ASP A 481 -13.66 3.29 7.48
C ASP A 481 -13.59 4.58 6.67
N THR A 482 -12.55 4.69 5.83
CA THR A 482 -12.38 5.84 4.95
C THR A 482 -13.46 5.95 3.87
N LYS A 483 -14.33 4.94 3.74
CA LYS A 483 -15.54 4.99 2.90
C LYS A 483 -16.71 5.69 3.58
N ALA A 484 -16.69 5.87 4.89
CA ALA A 484 -17.72 6.67 5.58
C ALA A 484 -17.65 8.10 5.08
N THR A 485 -18.81 8.75 4.89
CA THR A 485 -18.86 10.15 4.49
C THR A 485 -18.01 10.99 5.45
N PRO A 486 -16.95 11.67 4.98
CA PRO A 486 -16.11 12.49 5.84
C PRO A 486 -16.91 13.62 6.49
N TYR A 487 -16.43 14.13 7.62
CA TYR A 487 -16.85 15.43 8.14
C TYR A 487 -16.37 16.56 7.23
N SER A 488 -15.09 16.50 6.87
CA SER A 488 -14.45 17.50 6.03
C SER A 488 -13.20 16.92 5.40
N LYS A 489 -12.89 17.37 4.20
CA LYS A 489 -11.65 17.09 3.47
C LYS A 489 -11.12 18.41 2.94
N LYS A 490 -9.88 18.75 3.27
CA LYS A 490 -9.16 19.89 2.71
C LYS A 490 -7.84 19.41 2.14
N ALA A 491 -7.50 19.91 0.97
CA ALA A 491 -6.26 19.59 0.27
C ALA A 491 -5.62 20.86 -0.31
N GLY A 492 -4.30 20.86 -0.48
CA GLY A 492 -3.49 21.95 -1.01
C GLY A 492 -2.05 21.49 -1.29
N SER A 493 -1.21 22.40 -1.78
CA SER A 493 0.20 22.11 -2.11
C SER A 493 1.14 23.27 -1.70
N PRO A 494 1.39 23.50 -0.40
CA PRO A 494 0.79 22.81 0.75
C PRO A 494 -0.57 23.41 1.16
N LEU A 495 -1.41 22.61 1.81
CA LEU A 495 -2.60 23.10 2.51
C LEU A 495 -2.20 24.00 3.68
N TYR A 496 -1.18 23.58 4.42
CA TYR A 496 -0.61 24.36 5.52
C TYR A 496 0.86 24.00 5.72
N ARG A 497 1.71 25.01 5.97
CA ARG A 497 3.11 24.82 6.34
C ARG A 497 3.27 25.07 7.83
N PHE A 498 3.54 24.01 8.58
CA PHE A 498 3.88 24.10 9.98
C PHE A 498 5.33 24.54 10.14
N THR A 499 5.54 25.50 11.04
CA THR A 499 6.86 26.00 11.43
C THR A 499 6.89 26.23 12.94
N ALA A 500 8.05 26.53 13.50
CA ALA A 500 8.17 26.91 14.90
C ALA A 500 7.33 28.15 15.28
N SER A 501 6.95 29.01 14.32
CA SER A 501 6.05 30.15 14.53
C SER A 501 4.59 29.88 14.12
N LYS A 502 4.35 28.81 13.34
CA LYS A 502 3.03 28.38 12.85
C LYS A 502 2.76 26.94 13.26
N ARG A 503 2.42 26.73 14.53
CA ARG A 503 2.31 25.37 15.12
C ARG A 503 0.90 24.77 15.09
N SER A 504 -0.10 25.49 14.59
CA SER A 504 -1.50 25.11 14.76
C SER A 504 -2.31 25.29 13.49
N TYR A 505 -3.01 24.24 13.06
CA TYR A 505 -3.97 24.28 11.96
C TYR A 505 -5.30 23.70 12.42
N LYS A 506 -6.39 24.47 12.28
CA LYS A 506 -7.75 24.05 12.64
C LYS A 506 -8.55 23.71 11.38
N LEU A 507 -9.06 22.50 11.32
CA LEU A 507 -10.09 22.07 10.38
C LEU A 507 -11.44 22.09 11.09
N SER A 508 -12.36 22.93 10.64
CA SER A 508 -13.73 23.02 11.18
C SER A 508 -14.74 22.60 10.12
N TRP A 509 -15.95 22.24 10.54
CA TRP A 509 -17.07 21.89 9.67
C TRP A 509 -18.41 22.24 10.29
#